data_AF-A0A4Q9G3U5-F1
#
_entry.id   AF-A0A4Q9G3U5-F1
#
_cell.length_a   1.000
_cell.length_b   1.000
_cell.length_c   1.000
_cell.angle_alpha   90.00
_cell.angle_beta   90.00
_cell.angle_gamma   90.00
#
_symmetry.space_group_name_H-M   'P 1'
#
loop_
_entity.id
_entity.type
_entity.pdbx_description
1 polymer ?
#
loop_
_entity_poly.entity_id
_entity_poly.type
_entity_poly.pdbx_seq_one_letter_code
_entity_poly.pdbx_strand_id
1 'polypeptide(L)'
;MIFAQAARIVMAATLCAGLAACGGSGRSSEGPDGSDMRPEVRRTTIWDALRSSENPNTTVGVNKYLWNASLEVLNFLPVQTVDPFTGVIQTGYGTPPGGGRSYRATIKIADPALDARSLKLSLQGPGGAAVEPGTVRAVEDAILTRARQLRIQDGRL
;
A
#
# COMPACT_ATOMS: atom_id res chain seq x y z
N MET A 1 -5.21 59.67 12.62
CA MET A 1 -5.76 58.31 12.53
C MET A 1 -4.58 57.36 12.24
N ILE A 2 -3.60 57.06 13.11
CA ILE A 2 -3.55 56.66 14.52
C ILE A 2 -4.20 55.28 14.77
N PHE A 3 -3.30 54.27 14.84
CA PHE A 3 -3.39 52.89 15.37
C PHE A 3 -4.09 51.79 14.55
N ALA A 4 -3.28 50.89 13.97
CA ALA A 4 -3.46 49.43 14.10
C ALA A 4 -2.23 48.68 13.52
N GLN A 5 -1.13 48.73 14.25
CA GLN A 5 0.00 47.82 14.09
C GLN A 5 0.32 47.29 15.49
N ALA A 6 0.74 46.03 15.58
CA ALA A 6 1.17 45.29 16.78
C ALA A 6 0.10 44.44 17.47
N ALA A 7 0.01 43.18 17.03
CA ALA A 7 -0.22 42.04 17.93
C ALA A 7 0.32 40.76 17.29
N ARG A 8 1.59 40.82 16.85
CA ARG A 8 2.43 39.65 16.61
C ARG A 8 3.48 39.66 17.69
N ILE A 9 3.66 38.50 18.33
CA ILE A 9 4.74 38.17 19.26
C ILE A 9 4.50 38.69 20.68
N VAL A 10 4.32 37.74 21.59
CA VAL A 10 4.79 37.67 22.99
C VAL A 10 3.77 36.87 23.79
N MET A 11 4.05 35.58 23.96
CA MET A 11 3.96 34.90 25.25
C MET A 11 4.71 33.57 25.13
N ALA A 12 6.04 33.70 25.12
CA ALA A 12 6.91 32.71 25.70
C ALA A 12 6.80 32.85 27.23
N ALA A 13 6.23 31.85 27.87
CA ALA A 13 6.31 31.59 29.30
C ALA A 13 6.33 30.06 29.43
N THR A 14 7.50 29.46 29.67
CA THR A 14 7.91 28.95 30.99
C THR A 14 6.88 27.98 31.57
N LEU A 15 7.19 26.74 31.99
CA LEU A 15 8.37 26.22 32.64
C LEU A 15 8.19 24.69 32.77
N CYS A 16 9.29 23.95 32.80
CA CYS A 16 9.35 22.54 33.16
C CYS A 16 8.74 22.24 34.54
N ALA A 17 8.03 21.10 34.68
CA ALA A 17 8.18 20.10 35.76
C ALA A 17 6.88 19.28 35.95
N GLY A 18 7.00 17.94 36.01
CA GLY A 18 5.93 17.10 36.54
C GLY A 18 5.84 15.67 35.98
N LEU A 19 6.91 14.89 36.04
CA LEU A 19 6.82 13.42 36.04
C LEU A 19 6.15 12.98 37.35
N ALA A 20 4.83 12.74 37.33
CA ALA A 20 4.15 11.94 38.34
C ALA A 20 4.33 10.46 37.94
N ALA A 21 5.30 9.74 38.50
CA ALA A 21 5.23 9.09 39.81
C ALA A 21 4.19 7.95 39.86
N CYS A 22 4.72 6.74 39.68
CA CYS A 22 4.37 5.46 40.28
C CYS A 22 2.94 5.29 40.81
N GLY A 23 2.13 4.51 40.10
CA GLY A 23 0.92 3.88 40.63
C GLY A 23 1.01 2.36 40.48
N GLY A 24 0.89 1.61 41.58
CA GLY A 24 0.64 0.17 41.52
C GLY A 24 1.37 -0.68 42.56
N SER A 25 1.19 -0.40 43.84
CA SER A 25 1.49 -1.34 44.93
C SER A 25 0.46 -2.47 44.94
N GLY A 26 0.85 -3.66 44.45
CA GLY A 26 0.14 -4.92 44.62
C GLY A 26 0.97 -5.86 45.49
N ARG A 27 0.45 -6.20 46.67
CA ARG A 27 1.06 -7.11 47.65
C ARG A 27 0.16 -8.35 47.75
N SER A 28 0.79 -9.51 48.00
CA SER A 28 0.19 -10.84 48.19
C SER A 28 -0.17 -11.54 46.86
N SER A 29 0.30 -12.75 46.57
CA SER A 29 0.18 -13.94 47.40
C SER A 29 1.30 -14.96 47.15
N GLU A 30 1.83 -15.49 48.24
CA GLU A 30 2.64 -16.71 48.30
C GLU A 30 1.76 -17.92 48.00
N GLY A 31 2.16 -18.73 47.01
CA GLY A 31 1.58 -20.04 46.71
C GLY A 31 2.69 -20.95 46.22
N PRO A 32 2.85 -22.17 46.75
CA PRO A 32 3.85 -23.10 46.27
C PRO A 32 3.24 -23.87 45.08
N ASP A 33 3.69 -23.58 43.87
CA ASP A 33 3.43 -24.48 42.75
C ASP A 33 4.67 -24.62 41.87
N GLY A 34 5.23 -25.82 41.92
CA GLY A 34 6.39 -26.20 41.15
C GLY A 34 6.00 -26.44 39.71
N SER A 35 6.47 -25.56 38.82
CA SER A 35 6.67 -25.93 37.42
C SER A 35 7.88 -25.19 36.87
N ASP A 36 8.94 -25.98 36.66
CA ASP A 36 10.09 -25.77 35.78
C ASP A 36 10.05 -24.50 34.90
N MET A 37 10.52 -23.37 35.42
CA MET A 37 10.97 -22.24 34.60
C MET A 37 12.42 -22.48 34.19
N ARG A 38 12.60 -23.38 33.21
CA ARG A 38 13.83 -23.38 32.40
C ARG A 38 13.74 -22.16 31.48
N PRO A 39 14.75 -21.26 31.44
CA PRO A 39 14.82 -20.24 30.41
C PRO A 39 15.05 -20.97 29.10
N GLU A 40 13.99 -21.15 28.32
CA GLU A 40 14.09 -21.61 26.95
C GLU A 40 14.83 -20.49 26.20
N VAL A 41 16.15 -20.65 26.10
CA VAL A 41 16.98 -19.91 25.16
C VAL A 41 16.39 -20.19 23.80
N ARG A 42 15.50 -19.31 23.34
CA ARG A 42 14.93 -19.33 22.00
C ARG A 42 16.10 -19.14 21.06
N ARG A 43 16.71 -20.25 20.65
CA ARG A 43 17.78 -20.30 19.66
C ARG A 43 17.13 -19.85 18.35
N THR A 44 17.11 -18.54 18.10
CA THR A 44 16.76 -18.00 16.80
C THR A 44 17.80 -18.53 15.83
N THR A 45 17.43 -19.58 15.11
CA THR A 45 18.32 -20.19 14.15
C THR A 45 18.51 -19.22 12.99
N ILE A 46 19.70 -19.22 12.37
CA ILE A 46 19.97 -18.40 11.17
C ILE A 46 18.95 -18.74 10.05
N TRP A 47 18.42 -19.97 10.06
CA TRP A 47 17.32 -20.42 9.21
C TRP A 47 15.97 -19.74 9.49
N ASP A 48 15.66 -19.35 10.74
CA ASP A 48 14.46 -18.57 11.07
C ASP A 48 14.52 -17.14 10.54
N ALA A 49 15.70 -16.53 10.56
CA ALA A 49 15.92 -15.22 9.97
C ALA A 49 15.78 -15.25 8.44
N LEU A 50 16.24 -16.34 7.80
CA LEU A 50 16.10 -16.53 6.35
C LEU A 50 14.64 -16.78 5.95
N ARG A 51 13.87 -17.58 6.71
CA ARG A 51 12.42 -17.78 6.48
C ARG A 51 11.60 -16.52 6.74
N SER A 52 12.02 -15.67 7.67
CA SER A 52 11.39 -14.36 7.91
C SER A 52 11.64 -13.33 6.79
N SER A 53 12.64 -13.57 5.93
CA SER A 53 12.90 -12.74 4.74
C SER A 53 11.95 -13.04 3.57
N GLU A 54 11.24 -14.17 3.61
CA GLU A 54 10.11 -14.49 2.73
C GLU A 54 8.81 -13.84 3.17
N ASN A 55 8.87 -12.71 3.90
CA ASN A 55 7.75 -11.78 3.83
C ASN A 55 7.72 -11.25 2.39
N PRO A 56 6.73 -11.62 1.54
CA PRO A 56 6.67 -11.16 0.15
C PRO A 56 6.45 -9.64 0.03
N ASN A 57 6.38 -8.94 1.16
CA ASN A 57 6.26 -7.50 1.29
C ASN A 57 7.63 -6.77 1.37
N THR A 58 8.75 -7.47 1.54
CA THR A 58 10.09 -6.85 1.70
C THR A 58 11.06 -7.08 0.56
N THR A 59 10.66 -7.80 -0.49
CA THR A 59 11.37 -7.71 -1.79
C THR A 59 10.81 -6.49 -2.51
N VAL A 60 11.64 -5.47 -2.77
CA VAL A 60 11.28 -4.28 -3.56
C VAL A 60 10.89 -4.75 -4.96
N GLY A 61 9.63 -5.08 -5.12
CA GLY A 61 9.09 -5.79 -6.27
C GLY A 61 7.63 -5.40 -6.42
N VAL A 62 7.26 -5.14 -7.66
CA VAL A 62 5.90 -4.84 -8.09
C VAL A 62 4.89 -5.81 -7.47
N ASN A 63 3.77 -5.29 -6.97
CA ASN A 63 2.74 -6.15 -6.37
C ASN A 63 2.15 -7.13 -7.42
N LYS A 64 2.29 -8.44 -7.18
CA LYS A 64 1.81 -9.50 -8.09
C LYS A 64 0.31 -9.43 -8.39
N TYR A 65 -0.50 -8.99 -7.43
CA TYR A 65 -1.95 -8.92 -7.58
C TYR A 65 -2.37 -7.72 -8.42
N LEU A 66 -1.75 -6.56 -8.22
CA LEU A 66 -1.99 -5.38 -9.07
C LEU A 66 -1.58 -5.67 -10.52
N TRP A 67 -0.46 -6.36 -10.70
CA TRP A 67 0.02 -6.77 -12.02
C TRP A 67 -1.00 -7.67 -12.73
N ASN A 68 -1.37 -8.79 -12.12
CA ASN A 68 -2.31 -9.75 -12.71
C ASN A 68 -3.69 -9.10 -12.92
N ALA A 69 -4.18 -8.33 -11.95
CA ALA A 69 -5.45 -7.63 -12.07
C ALA A 69 -5.46 -6.62 -13.23
N SER A 70 -4.36 -5.90 -13.47
CA SER A 70 -4.26 -4.97 -14.59
C SER A 70 -4.40 -5.69 -15.93
N LEU A 71 -3.73 -6.83 -16.07
CA LEU A 71 -3.81 -7.65 -17.29
C LEU A 71 -5.20 -8.24 -17.49
N GLU A 72 -5.87 -8.68 -16.42
CA GLU A 72 -7.21 -9.25 -16.52
C GLU A 72 -8.28 -8.20 -16.84
N VAL A 73 -8.26 -7.05 -16.16
CA VAL A 73 -9.24 -5.97 -16.39
C VAL A 73 -9.04 -5.32 -17.76
N LEU A 74 -7.79 -5.15 -18.19
CA LEU A 74 -7.44 -4.52 -19.47
C LEU A 74 -7.10 -5.52 -20.58
N ASN A 75 -7.59 -6.76 -20.48
CA ASN A 75 -7.30 -7.83 -21.44
C ASN A 75 -7.79 -7.55 -22.87
N PHE A 76 -8.69 -6.59 -23.04
CA PHE A 76 -9.20 -6.13 -24.34
C PHE A 76 -8.24 -5.15 -25.03
N LEU A 77 -7.21 -4.66 -24.33
CA LEU A 77 -6.17 -3.82 -24.90
C LEU A 77 -4.99 -4.68 -25.35
N PRO A 78 -4.46 -4.50 -26.59
CA PRO A 78 -3.30 -5.25 -27.04
C PRO A 78 -2.05 -4.82 -26.27
N VAL A 79 -1.39 -5.73 -25.57
CA VAL A 79 -0.15 -5.44 -24.84
C VAL A 79 0.98 -5.15 -25.84
N GLN A 80 1.73 -4.07 -25.61
CA GLN A 80 2.84 -3.64 -26.47
C GLN A 80 4.19 -3.88 -25.79
N THR A 81 4.34 -3.35 -24.58
CA THR A 81 5.61 -3.42 -23.83
C THR A 81 5.33 -3.71 -22.36
N VAL A 82 6.13 -4.58 -21.77
CA VAL A 82 6.00 -5.03 -20.40
C VAL A 82 7.38 -5.04 -19.74
N ASP A 83 7.53 -4.26 -18.67
CA ASP A 83 8.73 -4.24 -17.84
C ASP A 83 8.40 -4.68 -16.40
N PRO A 84 8.74 -5.92 -16.02
CA PRO A 84 8.41 -6.48 -14.71
C PRO A 84 9.25 -5.91 -13.57
N PHE A 85 10.41 -5.30 -13.87
CA PHE A 85 11.28 -4.74 -12.84
C PHE A 85 10.83 -3.35 -12.43
N THR A 86 10.44 -2.52 -13.41
CA THR A 86 9.95 -1.15 -13.14
C THR A 86 8.44 -1.09 -12.89
N GLY A 87 7.71 -2.17 -13.16
CA GLY A 87 6.27 -2.25 -12.99
C GLY A 87 5.47 -1.50 -14.04
N VAL A 88 6.04 -1.32 -15.23
CA VAL A 88 5.41 -0.56 -16.32
C VAL A 88 4.82 -1.50 -17.37
N ILE A 89 3.56 -1.26 -17.70
CA ILE A 89 2.85 -1.96 -18.78
C ILE A 89 2.30 -0.89 -19.74
N GLN A 90 2.62 -1.03 -21.02
CA GLN A 90 2.09 -0.20 -22.09
C GLN A 90 1.22 -1.03 -23.02
N THR A 91 0.03 -0.52 -23.33
CA THR A 91 -0.90 -1.16 -24.24
C THR A 91 -1.12 -0.30 -25.50
N GLY A 92 -1.65 -0.93 -26.54
CA GLY A 92 -2.14 -0.27 -27.73
C GLY A 92 -3.61 0.15 -27.57
N TYR A 93 -4.16 0.69 -28.64
CA TYR A 93 -5.56 1.11 -28.65
C TYR A 93 -6.50 -0.09 -28.69
N GLY A 94 -7.51 -0.08 -27.83
CA GLY A 94 -8.61 -1.04 -27.85
C GLY A 94 -9.89 -0.40 -27.34
N THR A 95 -11.01 -1.08 -27.59
CA THR A 95 -12.35 -0.62 -27.19
C THR A 95 -12.81 -1.42 -25.98
N PRO A 96 -13.27 -0.76 -24.90
CA PRO A 96 -13.72 -1.47 -23.71
C PRO A 96 -14.95 -2.34 -23.97
N PRO A 97 -15.11 -3.44 -23.21
CA PRO A 97 -16.34 -4.23 -23.22
C PRO A 97 -17.52 -3.37 -22.74
N GLY A 98 -18.67 -3.46 -23.42
CA GLY A 98 -19.81 -2.57 -23.19
C GLY A 98 -19.83 -1.32 -24.09
N GLY A 99 -18.82 -1.16 -24.95
CA GLY A 99 -18.75 -0.06 -25.92
C GLY A 99 -18.15 1.21 -25.34
N GLY A 100 -17.91 2.19 -26.20
CA GLY A 100 -17.28 3.47 -25.84
C GLY A 100 -16.18 3.88 -26.81
N ARG A 101 -15.40 4.88 -26.41
CA ARG A 101 -14.25 5.37 -27.19
C ARG A 101 -13.08 4.43 -27.00
N SER A 102 -12.33 4.17 -28.07
CA SER A 102 -11.07 3.44 -27.94
C SER A 102 -10.05 4.27 -27.17
N TYR A 103 -9.21 3.60 -26.39
CA TYR A 103 -8.12 4.22 -25.67
C TYR A 103 -6.97 3.21 -25.54
N ARG A 104 -5.77 3.75 -25.27
CA ARG A 104 -4.62 2.97 -24.80
C ARG A 104 -4.38 3.27 -23.32
N ALA A 105 -3.75 2.34 -22.63
CA ALA A 105 -3.40 2.47 -21.23
C ALA A 105 -1.89 2.42 -21.04
N THR A 106 -1.39 3.25 -20.14
CA THR A 106 -0.06 3.11 -19.54
C THR A 106 -0.26 2.90 -18.05
N ILE A 107 0.21 1.77 -17.56
CA ILE A 107 0.05 1.34 -16.18
C ILE A 107 1.44 1.33 -15.55
N LYS A 108 1.56 1.90 -14.36
CA LYS A 108 2.76 1.82 -13.54
C LYS A 108 2.40 1.39 -12.12
N ILE A 109 3.02 0.33 -11.65
CA ILE A 109 2.88 -0.14 -10.26
C ILE A 109 4.13 0.29 -9.50
N ALA A 110 3.97 1.23 -8.58
CA ALA A 110 5.07 1.95 -7.96
C ALA A 110 5.49 1.40 -6.59
N ASP A 111 4.60 0.71 -5.89
CA ASP A 111 4.81 0.24 -4.52
C ASP A 111 4.23 -1.18 -4.38
N PRO A 112 4.83 -2.06 -3.56
CA PRO A 112 4.29 -3.38 -3.25
C PRO A 112 2.95 -3.36 -2.49
N ALA A 113 2.51 -2.23 -1.94
CA ALA A 113 1.25 -2.13 -1.22
C ALA A 113 0.03 -2.35 -2.13
N LEU A 114 -1.07 -2.84 -1.52
CA LEU A 114 -2.33 -3.12 -2.22
C LEU A 114 -3.33 -1.98 -2.00
N ASP A 115 -3.00 -0.80 -2.50
CA ASP A 115 -3.81 0.41 -2.39
C ASP A 115 -3.72 1.28 -3.65
N ALA A 116 -4.54 2.34 -3.71
CA ALA A 116 -4.59 3.22 -4.88
C ALA A 116 -3.30 3.98 -5.15
N ARG A 117 -2.52 4.35 -4.10
CA ARG A 117 -1.25 5.08 -4.30
C ARG A 117 -0.18 4.24 -5.02
N SER A 118 -0.33 2.92 -4.98
CA SER A 118 0.59 1.96 -5.56
C SER A 118 0.36 1.75 -7.07
N LEU A 119 -0.78 2.20 -7.60
CA LEU A 119 -1.15 2.09 -9.00
C LEU A 119 -1.21 3.47 -9.65
N LYS A 120 -0.59 3.63 -10.82
CA LYS A 120 -0.73 4.83 -11.65
C LYS A 120 -1.24 4.41 -13.02
N LEU A 121 -2.42 4.89 -13.36
CA LEU A 121 -3.07 4.63 -14.64
C LEU A 121 -3.16 5.93 -15.45
N SER A 122 -2.72 5.88 -16.70
CA SER A 122 -2.96 6.93 -17.68
C SER A 122 -3.66 6.34 -18.89
N LEU A 123 -4.80 6.93 -19.27
CA LEU A 123 -5.55 6.56 -20.47
C LEU A 123 -5.45 7.67 -21.51
N GLN A 124 -5.25 7.30 -22.76
CA GLN A 124 -5.14 8.23 -23.88
C GLN A 124 -5.97 7.73 -25.07
N GLY A 125 -6.77 8.62 -25.67
CA GLY A 125 -7.54 8.34 -26.87
C GLY A 125 -6.72 8.47 -28.16
N PRO A 126 -7.28 8.07 -29.31
CA PRO A 126 -6.66 8.24 -30.62
C PRO A 126 -6.26 9.70 -30.86
N GLY A 127 -5.10 9.91 -31.50
CA GLY A 127 -4.59 11.26 -31.79
C GLY A 127 -4.22 12.10 -30.56
N GLY A 128 -4.11 11.49 -29.37
CA GLY A 128 -3.80 12.24 -28.13
C GLY A 128 -5.01 12.82 -27.43
N ALA A 129 -6.23 12.43 -27.83
CA ALA A 129 -7.43 12.90 -27.16
C ALA A 129 -7.45 12.53 -25.68
N ALA A 130 -7.90 13.47 -24.85
CA ALA A 130 -8.12 13.22 -23.43
C ALA A 130 -9.25 12.21 -23.22
N VAL A 131 -9.06 11.35 -22.22
CA VAL A 131 -10.10 10.46 -21.69
C VAL A 131 -10.71 11.15 -20.46
N GLU A 132 -12.00 10.91 -20.24
CA GLU A 132 -12.71 11.47 -19.09
C GLU A 132 -12.06 11.00 -17.77
N PRO A 133 -11.81 11.91 -16.80
CA PRO A 133 -11.24 11.53 -15.50
C PRO A 133 -12.07 10.48 -14.74
N GLY A 134 -13.40 10.49 -14.91
CA GLY A 134 -14.29 9.49 -14.32
C GLY A 134 -14.02 8.08 -14.84
N THR A 135 -13.76 7.95 -16.15
CA THR A 135 -13.39 6.67 -16.78
C THR A 135 -12.05 6.16 -16.23
N VAL A 136 -11.04 7.03 -16.08
CA VAL A 136 -9.73 6.62 -15.52
C VAL A 136 -9.90 6.05 -14.11
N ARG A 137 -10.65 6.75 -13.25
CA ARG A 137 -10.94 6.29 -11.88
C ARG A 137 -11.72 4.99 -11.84
N ALA A 138 -12.75 4.84 -12.68
CA ALA A 138 -13.55 3.63 -12.73
C ALA A 138 -12.70 2.40 -13.11
N VAL A 139 -11.78 2.55 -14.07
CA VAL A 139 -10.85 1.49 -14.46
C VAL A 139 -9.85 1.19 -13.35
N GLU A 140 -9.31 2.21 -12.69
CA GLU A 140 -8.42 2.05 -11.53
C GLU A 140 -9.09 1.29 -10.39
N ASP A 141 -10.32 1.66 -10.04
CA ASP A 141 -11.12 1.00 -9.01
C ASP A 141 -11.44 -0.46 -9.38
N ALA A 142 -11.70 -0.74 -10.67
CA ALA A 142 -11.89 -2.09 -11.16
C ALA A 142 -10.63 -2.94 -10.99
N ILE A 143 -9.44 -2.40 -11.31
CA ILE A 143 -8.15 -3.08 -11.09
C ILE A 143 -7.92 -3.35 -9.60
N LEU A 144 -8.10 -2.35 -8.74
CA LEU A 144 -7.90 -2.49 -7.30
C LEU A 144 -8.86 -3.52 -6.70
N THR A 145 -10.12 -3.52 -7.14
CA THR A 145 -11.12 -4.49 -6.71
C THR A 145 -10.75 -5.90 -7.14
N ARG A 146 -10.32 -6.08 -8.40
CA ARG A 146 -9.88 -7.37 -8.91
C ARG A 146 -8.63 -7.88 -8.20
N ALA A 147 -7.67 -7.00 -7.90
CA ALA A 147 -6.46 -7.36 -7.17
C ALA A 147 -6.76 -7.87 -5.75
N ARG A 148 -7.73 -7.25 -5.05
CA ARG A 148 -8.21 -7.77 -3.75
C ARG A 148 -8.84 -9.14 -3.87
N GLN A 149 -9.62 -9.40 -4.91
CA GLN A 149 -10.19 -10.73 -5.16
C GLN A 149 -9.10 -11.78 -5.36
N LEU A 150 -8.07 -11.48 -6.16
CA LEU A 150 -6.94 -12.38 -6.39
C LEU A 150 -6.17 -12.67 -5.10
N ARG A 151 -5.95 -11.66 -4.25
CA ARG A 151 -5.31 -11.85 -2.93
C ARG A 151 -6.11 -12.77 -2.01
N ILE A 152 -7.44 -12.61 -1.99
CA ILE A 152 -8.32 -13.48 -1.19
C ILE A 152 -8.30 -14.91 -1.74
N GLN A 153 -8.30 -15.07 -3.06
CA GLN A 153 -8.25 -16.38 -3.70
C GLN A 153 -6.95 -17.12 -3.37
N ASP A 154 -5.81 -16.44 -3.42
CA ASP A 154 -4.49 -17.00 -3.09
C ASP A 154 -4.41 -17.44 -1.63
N GLY A 155 -4.97 -16.65 -0.70
CA GLY A 155 -4.96 -16.97 0.74
C GLY A 155 -5.93 -18.07 1.18
N ARG A 156 -6.70 -18.66 0.26
CA ARG A 156 -7.62 -19.78 0.53
C ARG A 156 -7.04 -21.15 0.14
N LEU A 157 -5.87 -21.17 -0.50
CA LEU A 157 -5.12 -22.36 -0.87
C LEU A 157 -4.16 -22.76 0.25
#